data_AF-A0A252A4Y6-F1
#
_entry.id   AF-A0A252A4Y6-F1
#
_cell.length_a   1.000
_cell.length_b   1.000
_cell.length_c   1.000
_cell.angle_alpha   90.00
_cell.angle_beta   90.00
_cell.angle_gamma   90.00
#
_symmetry.space_group_name_H-M   'P 1'
#
loop_
_entity.id
_entity.type
_entity.pdbx_description
1 polymer ?
#
loop_
_entity_poly.entity_id
_entity_poly.type
_entity_poly.pdbx_seq_one_letter_code
_entity_poly.pdbx_strand_id
1 'polypeptide(L)'
;MLLFGAALKPDGSPTQTLRNRVAAAVRFGQSRPAILYIPTGGAPKNALTEASVMRKLLRAHAIPDTSILLEDTAPDTFASIKACSAVLRRLKHPKRAPLYFATSTYHAPRCWVLLRLAGWMPHAVPYHPFPIFPQSSYAKVLLIVAHEILATLWDSLLVLLWRIVR
;
A
#
# COMPACT_ATOMS: atom_id res chain seq x y z
N MET A 1 -6.99 0.64 7.45
CA MET A 1 -6.73 0.77 6.00
C MET A 1 -5.24 0.70 5.77
N LEU A 2 -4.80 -0.21 4.91
CA LEU A 2 -3.38 -0.30 4.51
C LEU A 2 -3.09 0.72 3.41
N LEU A 3 -1.94 1.38 3.47
CA LEU A 3 -1.55 2.40 2.51
C LEU A 3 -0.19 2.01 1.92
N PHE A 4 -0.20 1.49 0.69
CA PHE A 4 0.99 0.95 0.03
C PHE A 4 1.85 2.04 -0.57
N GLY A 5 3.12 2.05 -0.18
CA GLY A 5 4.12 2.97 -0.67
C GLY A 5 4.41 2.86 -2.17
N ALA A 6 5.04 3.90 -2.69
CA ALA A 6 5.49 4.03 -4.07
C ALA A 6 6.78 4.83 -4.06
N ALA A 7 7.64 4.57 -5.05
CA ALA A 7 9.00 5.10 -5.11
C ALA A 7 9.09 6.58 -4.73
N LEU A 8 10.09 6.91 -3.92
CA LEU A 8 10.51 8.29 -3.64
C LEU A 8 11.44 8.81 -4.75
N LYS A 9 11.47 10.12 -4.90
CA LYS A 9 12.46 10.79 -5.75
C LYS A 9 13.88 10.65 -5.15
N PRO A 10 14.96 10.91 -5.93
CA PRO A 10 16.33 10.83 -5.43
C PRO A 10 16.60 11.68 -4.17
N ASP A 11 15.93 12.82 -4.06
CA ASP A 11 16.01 13.73 -2.91
C ASP A 11 15.17 13.28 -1.69
N GLY A 12 14.48 12.14 -1.77
CA GLY A 12 13.58 11.63 -0.73
C GLY A 12 12.18 12.26 -0.73
N SER A 13 11.89 13.19 -1.64
CA SER A 13 10.56 13.78 -1.77
C SER A 13 9.57 12.78 -2.41
N PRO A 14 8.27 12.89 -2.11
CA PRO A 14 7.27 11.97 -2.66
C PRO A 14 7.14 12.14 -4.18
N THR A 15 6.93 11.03 -4.90
CA THR A 15 6.48 11.07 -6.29
C THR A 15 5.01 11.47 -6.39
N GLN A 16 4.54 11.82 -7.59
CA GLN A 16 3.12 12.11 -7.80
C GLN A 16 2.24 10.89 -7.50
N THR A 17 2.70 9.69 -7.84
CA THR A 17 2.04 8.43 -7.50
C THR A 17 1.84 8.29 -5.99
N LEU A 18 2.89 8.54 -5.19
CA LEU A 18 2.79 8.46 -3.73
C LEU A 18 1.77 9.48 -3.19
N ARG A 19 1.81 10.73 -3.65
CA ARG A 19 0.83 11.76 -3.28
C ARG A 19 -0.60 11.36 -3.62
N ASN A 20 -0.82 10.85 -4.84
CA ASN A 20 -2.13 10.42 -5.30
C ASN A 20 -2.69 9.26 -4.46
N ARG A 21 -1.85 8.30 -4.07
CA ARG A 21 -2.25 7.18 -3.19
C ARG A 21 -2.69 7.69 -1.82
N VAL A 22 -1.94 8.61 -1.21
CA VAL A 22 -2.32 9.23 0.06
C VAL A 22 -3.62 10.02 -0.08
N ALA A 23 -3.76 10.83 -1.13
CA ALA A 23 -4.98 11.60 -1.37
C ALA A 23 -6.22 10.71 -1.56
N ALA A 24 -6.09 9.60 -2.30
CA ALA A 24 -7.17 8.63 -2.46
C ALA A 24 -7.60 8.00 -1.13
N ALA A 25 -6.62 7.65 -0.28
CA ALA A 25 -6.86 7.14 1.06
C ALA A 25 -7.56 8.16 1.97
N VAL A 26 -7.06 9.39 2.01
CA VAL A 26 -7.67 10.48 2.79
C VAL A 26 -9.12 10.68 2.38
N ARG A 27 -9.38 10.83 1.07
CA ARG A 27 -10.74 11.04 0.58
C ARG A 27 -11.66 9.87 0.92
N PHE A 28 -11.17 8.63 0.81
CA PHE A 28 -11.96 7.46 1.20
C PHE A 28 -12.26 7.44 2.70
N GLY A 29 -11.32 7.92 3.52
CA GLY A 29 -11.47 7.91 4.96
C GLY A 29 -12.23 9.09 5.55
N GLN A 30 -12.37 10.20 4.83
CA GLN A 30 -13.15 11.37 5.27
C GLN A 30 -14.61 11.04 5.63
N SER A 31 -15.23 10.10 4.92
CA SER A 31 -16.64 9.71 5.16
C SER A 31 -16.79 8.58 6.19
N ARG A 32 -15.72 8.17 6.87
CA ARG A 32 -15.72 7.02 7.76
C ARG A 32 -15.09 7.37 9.12
N PRO A 33 -15.88 7.37 10.21
CA PRO A 33 -15.32 7.62 11.53
C PRO A 33 -14.32 6.53 11.90
N ALA A 34 -13.24 6.92 12.60
CA ALA A 34 -12.26 6.03 13.23
C ALA A 34 -11.47 5.07 12.31
N ILE A 35 -11.15 5.46 11.07
CA ILE A 35 -10.18 4.71 10.27
C ILE A 35 -8.77 4.84 10.84
N LEU A 36 -8.16 3.69 11.15
CA LEU A 36 -6.72 3.57 11.35
C LEU A 36 -6.00 3.47 9.99
N TYR A 37 -5.10 4.39 9.70
CA TYR A 37 -4.23 4.37 8.53
C TYR A 37 -2.94 3.62 8.87
N ILE A 38 -2.53 2.68 8.02
CA ILE A 38 -1.31 1.90 8.19
C ILE A 38 -0.43 2.10 6.94
N PRO A 39 0.41 3.16 6.89
CA PRO A 39 1.38 3.36 5.83
C PRO A 39 2.49 2.32 5.93
N THR A 40 2.73 1.61 4.82
CA THR A 40 3.75 0.57 4.70
C THR A 40 4.78 0.91 3.62
N GLY A 41 6.06 0.69 3.93
CA GLY A 41 7.17 0.92 3.00
C GLY A 41 8.42 1.40 3.73
N GLY A 42 9.41 0.51 3.83
CA GLY A 42 10.63 0.65 4.61
C GLY A 42 11.93 0.77 3.81
N ALA A 43 11.88 0.64 2.48
CA ALA A 43 13.05 0.88 1.63
C ALA A 43 13.46 2.36 1.73
N PRO A 44 14.64 2.70 2.32
CA PRO A 44 15.01 4.07 2.53
C PRO A 44 15.53 4.70 1.22
N LYS A 45 15.14 5.94 0.98
CA LYS A 45 15.68 6.81 -0.07
C LYS A 45 16.04 8.16 0.54
N ASN A 46 17.32 8.53 0.45
CA ASN A 46 17.83 9.74 1.12
C ASN A 46 17.48 9.79 2.62
N ALA A 47 17.75 8.69 3.34
CA ALA A 47 17.41 8.50 4.76
C ALA A 47 15.91 8.58 5.13
N LEU A 48 15.00 8.65 4.14
CA LEU A 48 13.56 8.67 4.35
C LEU A 48 12.92 7.40 3.81
N THR A 49 12.00 6.80 4.58
CA THR A 49 11.18 5.67 4.13
C THR A 49 9.88 6.17 3.50
N GLU A 50 9.32 5.40 2.58
CA GLU A 50 8.01 5.70 1.97
C GLU A 50 6.92 5.87 3.04
N ALA A 51 6.91 4.99 4.05
CA ALA A 51 5.99 5.07 5.16
C ALA A 51 6.12 6.39 5.95
N SER A 52 7.36 6.82 6.25
CA SER A 52 7.61 8.08 6.96
C SER A 52 7.13 9.30 6.18
N VAL A 53 7.30 9.29 4.85
CA VAL A 53 6.82 10.34 3.94
C VAL A 53 5.30 10.33 3.86
N MET A 54 4.67 9.15 3.76
CA MET A 54 3.21 9.03 3.80
C MET A 54 2.61 9.53 5.11
N ARG A 55 3.25 9.28 6.26
CA ARG A 55 2.82 9.87 7.55
C ARG A 55 2.82 11.39 7.49
N LYS A 56 3.87 12.02 6.95
CA LYS A 56 3.93 13.48 6.77
C LYS A 56 2.79 13.98 5.87
N LEU A 57 2.51 13.28 4.77
CA LEU A 57 1.42 13.61 3.85
C LEU A 57 0.04 13.45 4.51
N LEU A 58 -0.20 12.42 5.31
CA LEU A 58 -1.45 12.23 6.05
C LEU A 58 -1.67 13.35 7.07
N ARG A 59 -0.63 13.74 7.82
CA ARG A 59 -0.68 14.88 8.74
C ARG A 59 -1.00 16.19 8.04
N ALA A 60 -0.45 16.41 6.84
CA ALA A 60 -0.76 17.58 6.02
C ALA A 60 -2.24 17.63 5.59
N HIS A 61 -2.95 16.50 5.61
CA HIS A 61 -4.41 16.41 5.40
C HIS A 61 -5.20 16.40 6.72
N ALA A 62 -4.60 16.89 7.81
CA ALA A 62 -5.20 16.95 9.15
C ALA A 62 -5.63 15.60 9.75
N ILE A 63 -5.02 14.49 9.30
CA ILE A 63 -5.20 13.19 9.95
C ILE A 63 -4.35 13.19 11.24
N PRO A 64 -4.95 12.93 12.41
CA PRO A 64 -4.20 12.92 13.66
C PRO A 64 -3.27 11.71 13.75
N ASP A 65 -2.11 11.87 14.41
CA ASP A 65 -1.13 10.80 14.57
C ASP A 65 -1.71 9.59 15.33
N THR A 66 -2.71 9.80 16.19
CA THR A 66 -3.44 8.71 16.87
C THR A 66 -4.24 7.81 15.92
N SER A 67 -4.54 8.28 14.71
CA SER A 67 -5.16 7.49 13.63
C SER A 67 -4.14 6.93 12.65
N ILE A 68 -2.83 7.03 12.91
CA ILE A 68 -1.77 6.54 12.04
C ILE A 68 -0.88 5.54 12.78
N LEU A 69 -0.82 4.31 12.29
CA LEU A 69 0.11 3.30 12.77
C LEU A 69 1.17 3.04 11.69
N LEU A 70 2.38 3.52 11.93
CA LEU A 70 3.47 3.46 10.96
C LEU A 70 4.05 2.03 10.84
N GLU A 71 4.28 1.57 9.61
CA GLU A 71 5.04 0.36 9.30
C GLU A 71 6.15 0.71 8.30
N ASP A 72 7.38 0.91 8.79
CA ASP A 72 8.52 1.40 8.02
C ASP A 72 9.64 0.37 7.84
N THR A 73 9.31 -0.92 7.94
CA THR A 73 10.28 -2.02 7.89
C THR A 73 10.29 -2.78 6.56
N ALA A 74 9.19 -2.73 5.80
CA ALA A 74 9.01 -3.55 4.60
C ALA A 74 9.69 -2.99 3.33
N PRO A 75 10.74 -3.64 2.77
CA PRO A 75 11.42 -3.14 1.58
C PRO A 75 10.65 -3.36 0.26
N ASP A 76 9.70 -4.29 0.24
CA ASP A 76 8.95 -4.68 -0.95
C ASP A 76 7.47 -5.01 -0.63
N THR A 77 6.68 -5.31 -1.67
CA THR A 77 5.26 -5.60 -1.53
C THR A 77 4.99 -6.85 -0.69
N PHE A 78 5.76 -7.92 -0.84
CA PHE A 78 5.59 -9.15 -0.05
C PHE A 78 5.86 -8.90 1.44
N ALA A 79 6.96 -8.24 1.76
CA ALA A 79 7.32 -7.84 3.11
C ALA A 79 6.26 -6.90 3.71
N SER A 80 5.69 -6.00 2.89
CA SER A 80 4.61 -5.09 3.31
C SER A 80 3.37 -5.89 3.74
N ILE A 81 2.99 -6.91 2.96
CA ILE A 81 1.86 -7.80 3.28
C ILE A 81 2.13 -8.58 4.57
N LYS A 82 3.35 -9.11 4.72
CA LYS A 82 3.75 -9.87 5.92
C LYS A 82 3.71 -8.98 7.18
N ALA A 83 4.33 -7.80 7.11
CA ALA A 83 4.38 -6.85 8.23
C ALA A 83 2.98 -6.32 8.58
N CYS A 84 2.20 -5.87 7.59
CA CYS A 84 0.82 -5.45 7.78
C CYS A 84 -0.05 -6.58 8.35
N SER A 85 0.13 -7.83 7.90
CA SER A 85 -0.62 -8.96 8.46
C SER A 85 -0.29 -9.20 9.94
N ALA A 86 0.97 -9.04 10.34
CA ALA A 86 1.36 -9.14 11.75
C ALA A 86 0.73 -8.01 12.59
N VAL A 87 0.71 -6.78 12.06
CA VAL A 87 0.02 -5.64 12.68
C VAL A 87 -1.47 -5.92 12.84
N LEU A 88 -2.16 -6.37 11.78
CA LEU A 88 -3.59 -6.67 11.82
C LEU A 88 -3.94 -7.77 12.84
N ARG A 89 -3.09 -8.81 12.95
CA ARG A 89 -3.25 -9.85 13.99
C ARG A 89 -3.10 -9.29 15.39
N ARG A 90 -2.09 -8.43 15.62
CA ARG A 90 -1.88 -7.76 16.92
C ARG A 90 -3.07 -6.87 17.30
N LEU A 91 -3.66 -6.19 16.32
CA LEU A 91 -4.88 -5.40 16.48
C LEU A 91 -6.16 -6.26 16.61
N LYS A 92 -6.04 -7.60 16.57
CA LYS A 92 -7.16 -8.54 16.58
C LYS A 92 -8.21 -8.24 15.49
N HIS A 93 -7.76 -7.73 14.34
CA HIS A 93 -8.65 -7.46 13.22
C HIS A 93 -9.27 -8.77 12.72
N PRO A 94 -10.60 -8.90 12.64
CA PRO A 94 -11.24 -10.14 12.20
C PRO A 94 -10.88 -10.45 10.75
N LYS A 95 -10.45 -11.69 10.45
CA LYS A 95 -10.11 -12.10 9.08
C LYS A 95 -11.27 -11.92 8.07
N ARG A 96 -12.51 -11.99 8.56
CA ARG A 96 -13.74 -11.82 7.76
C ARG A 96 -14.25 -10.37 7.70
N ALA A 97 -13.61 -9.44 8.40
CA ALA A 97 -13.97 -8.03 8.31
C ALA A 97 -13.35 -7.41 7.03
N PRO A 98 -13.99 -6.39 6.43
CA PRO A 98 -13.44 -5.70 5.28
C PRO A 98 -12.12 -5.00 5.63
N LEU A 99 -11.08 -5.32 4.89
CA LEU A 99 -9.77 -4.68 4.97
C LEU A 99 -9.60 -3.73 3.79
N TYR A 100 -9.72 -2.43 4.01
CA TYR A 100 -9.47 -1.46 2.94
C TYR A 100 -7.97 -1.28 2.70
N PHE A 101 -7.58 -1.15 1.44
CA PHE A 101 -6.22 -0.79 1.06
C PHE A 101 -6.18 0.25 -0.05
N ALA A 102 -5.15 1.08 -0.04
CA ALA A 102 -4.97 2.18 -0.97
C ALA A 102 -3.64 2.07 -1.70
N THR A 103 -3.74 2.10 -3.03
CA THR A 103 -2.63 1.97 -3.99
C THR A 103 -3.08 2.50 -5.36
N SER A 104 -2.18 2.51 -6.34
CA SER A 104 -2.50 2.88 -7.73
C SER A 104 -3.28 1.78 -8.45
N THR A 105 -4.10 2.14 -9.42
CA THR A 105 -4.95 1.20 -10.17
C THR A 105 -4.16 0.03 -10.78
N TYR A 106 -2.99 0.27 -11.39
CA TYR A 106 -2.18 -0.80 -11.99
C TYR A 106 -1.56 -1.77 -10.95
N HIS A 107 -1.35 -1.32 -9.70
CA HIS A 107 -0.74 -2.11 -8.64
C HIS A 107 -1.77 -2.79 -7.72
N ALA A 108 -3.03 -2.36 -7.81
CA ALA A 108 -4.12 -2.90 -6.99
C ALA A 108 -4.34 -4.41 -7.14
N PRO A 109 -4.25 -5.02 -8.36
CA PRO A 109 -4.42 -6.46 -8.51
C PRO A 109 -3.40 -7.27 -7.70
N ARG A 110 -2.11 -6.88 -7.75
CA ARG A 110 -1.05 -7.54 -6.99
C ARG A 110 -1.33 -7.50 -5.49
N CYS A 111 -1.57 -6.32 -4.94
CA CYS A 111 -1.88 -6.17 -3.51
C CYS A 111 -3.13 -6.98 -3.12
N TRP A 112 -4.17 -6.99 -3.96
CA TRP A 112 -5.40 -7.72 -3.69
C TRP A 112 -5.14 -9.23 -3.60
N VAL A 113 -4.45 -9.82 -4.58
CA VAL A 113 -4.12 -11.26 -4.59
C VAL A 113 -3.33 -11.64 -3.34
N LEU A 114 -2.28 -10.88 -3.01
CA LEU A 114 -1.43 -11.21 -1.87
C LEU A 114 -2.18 -11.09 -0.53
N LEU A 115 -3.03 -10.08 -0.36
CA LEU A 115 -3.88 -9.96 0.83
C LEU A 115 -4.90 -11.09 0.94
N ARG A 116 -5.49 -11.53 -0.19
CA ARG A 116 -6.39 -12.69 -0.23
C ARG A 116 -5.68 -13.97 0.16
N LEU A 117 -4.50 -14.22 -0.41
CA LEU A 117 -3.67 -15.38 -0.07
C LEU A 117 -3.24 -15.35 1.40
N ALA A 118 -2.97 -14.18 1.98
CA ALA A 118 -2.71 -14.00 3.41
C ALA A 118 -3.96 -14.19 4.30
N GLY A 119 -5.15 -14.43 3.72
CA GLY A 119 -6.37 -14.75 4.44
C GLY A 119 -7.22 -13.55 4.87
N TRP A 120 -6.98 -12.37 4.31
CA TRP A 120 -7.76 -11.15 4.59
C TRP A 120 -8.90 -10.96 3.57
N MET A 121 -9.84 -10.05 3.86
CA MET A 121 -10.89 -9.61 2.92
C MET A 121 -10.60 -8.20 2.36
N PRO A 122 -9.63 -8.06 1.44
CA PRO A 122 -9.17 -6.80 0.89
C PRO A 122 -10.20 -6.13 -0.03
N HIS A 123 -10.34 -4.82 0.13
CA HIS A 123 -11.13 -3.94 -0.72
C HIS A 123 -10.26 -2.76 -1.15
N ALA A 124 -10.04 -2.62 -2.46
CA ALA A 124 -9.29 -1.49 -2.99
C ALA A 124 -10.11 -0.21 -2.83
N VAL A 125 -9.51 0.85 -2.32
CA VAL A 125 -10.18 2.16 -2.33
C VAL A 125 -10.17 2.75 -3.75
N PRO A 126 -11.19 3.54 -4.13
CA PRO A 126 -11.22 4.20 -5.43
C PRO A 126 -10.04 5.17 -5.63
N TYR A 127 -9.29 4.99 -6.70
CA TYR A 127 -8.12 5.81 -7.07
C TYR A 127 -8.45 6.97 -8.02
N HIS A 128 -9.64 7.01 -8.64
CA HIS A 128 -10.12 8.14 -9.46
C HIS A 128 -10.08 9.47 -8.67
N PRO A 129 -9.81 10.67 -9.23
CA PRO A 129 -9.59 11.01 -10.63
C PRO A 129 -8.14 10.84 -11.09
N PHE A 130 -7.31 10.13 -10.32
CA PHE A 130 -5.90 9.99 -10.68
C PHE A 130 -5.73 9.03 -11.87
N PRO A 131 -4.71 9.28 -12.73
CA PRO A 131 -4.51 8.47 -13.93
C PRO A 131 -4.15 7.04 -13.57
N ILE A 132 -4.65 6.08 -14.34
CA ILE A 132 -4.43 4.64 -14.10
C ILE A 132 -2.93 4.34 -14.03
N PHE A 133 -2.17 4.84 -15.00
CA PHE A 133 -0.71 4.75 -15.06
C PHE A 133 -0.10 6.15 -14.87
N PRO A 134 1.13 6.27 -14.33
CA PRO A 134 1.88 7.53 -14.43
C PRO A 134 2.03 7.89 -15.92
N GLN A 135 2.02 9.18 -16.28
CA GLN A 135 2.13 9.63 -17.68
C GLN A 135 3.29 8.91 -18.41
N SER A 136 2.95 8.02 -19.33
CA SER A 136 3.88 7.04 -19.90
C SER A 136 3.49 6.69 -21.33
N SER A 137 4.49 6.41 -22.17
CA SER A 137 4.27 5.84 -23.50
C SER A 137 3.74 4.40 -23.40
N TYR A 138 3.13 3.90 -24.48
CA TYR A 138 2.60 2.53 -24.55
C TYR A 138 3.62 1.45 -24.18
N ALA A 139 4.86 1.58 -24.63
CA ALA A 139 5.94 0.64 -24.29
C ALA A 139 6.20 0.58 -22.78
N LYS A 140 6.22 1.74 -22.10
CA LYS A 140 6.39 1.81 -20.63
C LYS A 140 5.20 1.20 -19.90
N VAL A 141 3.97 1.42 -20.39
CA VAL A 141 2.77 0.79 -19.83
C VAL A 141 2.86 -0.73 -19.93
N LEU A 142 3.27 -1.26 -21.09
CA LEU A 142 3.46 -2.70 -21.28
C LEU A 142 4.49 -3.28 -20.30
N LEU A 143 5.63 -2.59 -20.12
CA LEU A 143 6.65 -3.00 -19.16
C LEU A 143 6.13 -3.00 -17.72
N ILE A 144 5.36 -1.98 -17.32
CA ILE A 144 4.73 -1.94 -16.00
C ILE A 144 3.80 -3.14 -15.81
N VAL A 145 2.91 -3.39 -16.77
CA VAL A 145 1.96 -4.51 -16.69
C VAL A 145 2.69 -5.86 -16.64
N ALA A 146 3.68 -6.07 -17.50
CA ALA A 146 4.48 -7.30 -17.51
C ALA A 146 5.21 -7.51 -16.17
N HIS A 147 5.83 -6.46 -15.62
CA HIS A 147 6.47 -6.51 -14.31
C HIS A 147 5.48 -6.85 -13.20
N GLU A 148 4.30 -6.20 -13.17
CA GLU A 148 3.28 -6.47 -12.15
C GLU A 148 2.75 -7.91 -12.23
N ILE A 149 2.56 -8.46 -13.43
CA ILE A 149 2.14 -9.86 -13.62
C ILE A 149 3.19 -10.81 -13.06
N LEU A 150 4.44 -10.68 -13.50
CA LEU A 150 5.55 -11.54 -13.06
C LEU A 150 5.78 -11.46 -11.55
N ALA A 151 5.79 -10.23 -11.01
CA ALA A 151 5.96 -10.01 -9.59
C ALA A 151 4.78 -10.53 -8.76
N THR A 152 3.55 -10.46 -9.29
CA THR A 152 2.38 -11.06 -8.62
C THR A 152 2.51 -12.57 -8.54
N LEU A 153 2.93 -13.24 -9.61
CA LEU A 153 3.14 -14.69 -9.61
C LEU A 153 4.22 -15.09 -8.61
N TRP A 154 5.35 -14.40 -8.62
CA TRP A 154 6.46 -14.65 -7.71
C TRP A 154 6.07 -14.43 -6.24
N ASP A 155 5.48 -13.27 -5.91
CA ASP A 155 5.07 -12.97 -4.54
C ASP A 155 3.96 -13.91 -4.07
N SER A 156 3.05 -14.33 -4.95
CA SER A 156 1.99 -15.28 -4.60
C SER A 156 2.59 -16.63 -4.19
N LEU A 157 3.59 -17.10 -4.94
CA LEU A 157 4.35 -18.30 -4.58
C LEU A 157 5.04 -18.11 -3.23
N LEU A 158 5.66 -16.96 -2.98
CA LEU A 158 6.25 -16.65 -1.68
C LEU A 158 5.22 -16.67 -0.55
N VAL A 159 4.05 -16.04 -0.70
CA VAL A 159 2.98 -16.07 0.33
C VAL A 159 2.54 -17.49 0.64
N LEU A 160 2.37 -18.33 -0.39
CA LEU A 160 1.99 -19.73 -0.24
C LEU A 160 3.07 -20.55 0.47
N LEU A 161 4.34 -20.37 0.09
CA LEU A 161 5.49 -21.08 0.68
C LEU A 161 5.76 -20.64 2.13
N TRP A 162 5.63 -19.33 2.43
CA TRP A 162 6.03 -18.74 3.71
C TRP A 162 5.03 -18.92 4.86
N ARG A 163 4.02 -19.81 4.74
CA ARG A 163 3.09 -20.15 5.83
C ARG A 163 2.51 -18.93 6.58
N ILE A 164 2.31 -17.79 5.91
CA ILE A 164 1.63 -16.61 6.52
C ILE A 164 0.19 -16.97 6.97
N VAL A 165 -0.31 -18.12 6.50
CA VAL A 165 -1.67 -18.64 6.65
C VAL A 165 -1.84 -19.71 7.75
N ARG A 166 -0.78 -20.16 8.45
CA ARG A 166 -0.94 -21.06 9.62
C ARG A 166 -0.98 -20.27 10.92
#